data_AF-A0A0P1HE29-F1
#
_entry.id   AF-A0A0P1HE29-F1
#
_cell.length_a   1.000
_cell.length_b   1.000
_cell.length_c   1.000
_cell.angle_alpha   90.00
_cell.angle_beta   90.00
_cell.angle_gamma   90.00
#
_symmetry.space_group_name_H-M   'P 1'
#
loop_
_entity.id
_entity.type
_entity.pdbx_description
1 polymer ?
#
loop_
_entity_poly.entity_id
_entity_poly.type
_entity_poly.pdbx_seq_one_letter_code
_entity_poly.pdbx_strand_id
1 'polypeptide(L)'
;MAALKHRGYSAGHPWYYLLGGEIPPLRAIFAQVSTGAYRGYLASEIDAIAGKAKPQRSAALAACRAKLTVDLKADIARYRQCACSLRRYREETGAEKPVVAQDVHTAISLKFNHIVNGFANLRTLDAVPQQADMFDLF
;
A
#
# COMPACT_ATOMS: atom_id res chain seq x y z
N MET A 1 0.67 2.05 17.40
CA MET A 1 0.97 0.68 16.92
C MET A 1 2.41 0.64 16.45
N ALA A 2 3.12 -0.46 16.72
CA ALA A 2 4.52 -0.61 16.35
C ALA A 2 4.65 -0.59 14.81
N ALA A 3 5.54 0.26 14.30
CA ALA A 3 5.91 0.21 12.89
C ALA A 3 6.39 -1.22 12.55
N LEU A 4 6.01 -1.75 11.38
CA LEU A 4 6.47 -3.05 10.89
C LEU A 4 7.98 -2.99 10.66
N LYS A 5 8.73 -3.19 11.74
CA LYS A 5 10.19 -3.01 11.81
C LYS A 5 10.86 -4.26 12.33
N HIS A 6 12.04 -4.54 11.79
CA HIS A 6 12.90 -5.63 12.21
C HIS A 6 14.35 -5.16 12.10
N ARG A 7 15.08 -5.24 13.22
CA ARG A 7 16.48 -4.78 13.32
C ARG A 7 16.72 -3.39 12.72
N GLY A 8 15.80 -2.45 12.98
CA GLY A 8 15.88 -1.06 12.52
C GLY A 8 15.32 -0.80 11.11
N TYR A 9 15.10 -1.83 10.30
CA TYR A 9 14.53 -1.68 8.95
C TYR A 9 13.01 -1.81 8.96
N SER A 10 12.31 -1.07 8.10
CA SER A 10 10.88 -1.26 7.88
C SER A 10 10.62 -2.36 6.86
N ALA A 11 9.42 -2.94 6.86
CA ALA A 11 8.97 -3.92 5.86
C ALA A 11 8.95 -3.37 4.41
N GLY A 12 9.15 -2.07 4.21
CA GLY A 12 9.36 -1.44 2.91
C GLY A 12 10.82 -1.46 2.44
N HIS A 13 11.75 -1.97 3.23
CA HIS A 13 13.17 -2.06 2.91
C HIS A 13 13.61 -3.52 2.73
N PRO A 14 14.41 -3.87 1.71
CA PRO A 14 14.82 -5.26 1.46
C PRO A 14 15.51 -5.93 2.67
N TRP A 15 16.30 -5.16 3.42
CA TRP A 15 17.03 -5.69 4.58
C TRP A 15 16.13 -6.18 5.72
N TYR A 16 14.89 -5.69 5.81
CA TYR A 16 13.92 -6.24 6.75
C TYR A 16 13.73 -7.74 6.53
N TYR A 17 13.58 -8.17 5.27
CA TYR A 17 13.36 -9.57 4.92
C TYR A 17 14.64 -10.40 4.93
N LEU A 18 15.76 -9.80 4.49
CA LEU A 18 17.11 -10.40 4.56
C LEU A 18 17.45 -10.80 5.99
N LEU A 19 17.15 -9.92 6.95
CA LEU A 19 17.46 -10.13 8.36
C LEU A 19 16.45 -11.05 9.08
N GLY A 20 15.47 -11.61 8.36
CA GLY A 20 14.51 -12.55 8.89
C GLY A 20 13.22 -11.94 9.44
N GLY A 21 12.88 -10.70 9.05
CA GLY A 21 11.61 -10.08 9.43
C GLY A 21 10.41 -10.92 8.96
N GLU A 22 9.35 -10.93 9.76
CA GLU A 22 8.12 -11.65 9.43
C GLU A 22 7.45 -11.06 8.19
N ILE A 23 6.70 -11.85 7.43
CA ILE A 23 5.96 -11.32 6.28
C ILE A 23 4.65 -10.72 6.79
N PRO A 24 4.46 -9.37 6.73
CA PRO A 24 3.28 -8.77 7.33
C PRO A 24 2.00 -9.21 6.62
N PRO A 25 0.93 -9.58 7.35
CA PRO A 25 -0.38 -9.82 6.76
C PRO A 25 -1.01 -8.48 6.34
N LEU A 26 -1.88 -8.52 5.33
CA LEU A 26 -2.52 -7.30 4.78
C LEU A 26 -3.21 -6.44 5.85
N ARG A 27 -3.83 -7.06 6.86
CA ARG A 27 -4.46 -6.36 7.99
C ARG A 27 -3.48 -5.48 8.77
N ALA A 28 -2.23 -5.94 8.93
CA ALA A 28 -1.20 -5.19 9.64
C ALA A 28 -0.68 -4.03 8.78
N ILE A 29 -0.54 -4.25 7.48
CA ILE A 29 -0.18 -3.19 6.52
C ILE A 29 -1.27 -2.10 6.53
N PHE A 30 -2.54 -2.50 6.46
CA PHE A 30 -3.68 -1.58 6.54
C PHE A 30 -3.66 -0.79 7.86
N ALA A 31 -3.56 -1.46 9.01
CA ALA A 31 -3.52 -0.79 10.32
C ALA A 31 -2.38 0.23 10.45
N GLN A 32 -1.20 -0.07 9.90
CA GLN A 32 -0.08 0.89 9.83
C GLN A 32 -0.46 2.13 9.02
N VAL A 33 -1.11 1.95 7.87
CA VAL A 33 -1.50 3.07 7.00
C VAL A 33 -2.66 3.88 7.60
N SER A 34 -3.65 3.23 8.19
CA SER A 34 -4.82 3.88 8.78
C SER A 34 -4.48 4.82 9.94
N THR A 35 -3.40 4.54 10.66
CA THR A 35 -2.91 5.36 11.78
C THR A 35 -1.86 6.39 11.36
N GLY A 36 -1.41 6.36 10.10
CA GLY A 36 -0.37 7.25 9.59
C GLY A 36 -0.90 8.56 9.00
N ALA A 37 -0.01 9.56 8.94
CA ALA A 37 -0.30 10.85 8.30
C ALA A 37 -0.03 10.85 6.77
N TYR A 38 0.69 9.85 6.26
CA TYR A 38 1.06 9.79 4.85
C TYR A 38 -0.18 9.66 3.95
N ARG A 39 -0.34 10.62 3.03
CA ARG A 39 -1.51 10.75 2.13
C ARG A 39 -1.38 9.98 0.82
N GLY A 40 -0.26 9.31 0.59
CA GLY A 40 0.02 8.65 -0.69
C GLY A 40 0.51 9.63 -1.75
N TYR A 41 0.97 9.09 -2.87
CA TYR A 41 1.58 9.87 -3.94
C TYR A 41 0.56 10.63 -4.81
N LEU A 42 -0.71 10.22 -4.80
CA LEU A 42 -1.78 10.88 -5.55
C LEU A 42 -2.46 12.02 -4.78
N ALA A 43 -1.95 12.40 -3.60
CA ALA A 43 -2.63 13.37 -2.74
C ALA A 43 -2.94 14.70 -3.46
N SER A 44 -1.97 15.24 -4.20
CA SER A 44 -2.15 16.47 -4.99
C SER A 44 -3.15 16.32 -6.13
N GLU A 45 -3.13 15.19 -6.83
CA GLU A 45 -4.10 14.90 -7.89
C GLU A 45 -5.52 14.75 -7.34
N ILE A 46 -5.66 14.10 -6.18
CA ILE A 46 -6.94 13.97 -5.48
C ILE A 46 -7.45 15.35 -5.05
N ASP A 47 -6.59 16.21 -4.51
CA ASP A 47 -6.95 17.58 -4.13
C ASP A 47 -7.40 18.39 -5.36
N ALA A 48 -6.72 18.25 -6.49
CA ALA A 48 -7.10 18.89 -7.75
C ALA A 48 -8.44 18.36 -8.30
N ILE A 49 -8.69 17.05 -8.19
CA ILE A 49 -9.99 16.46 -8.56
C ILE A 49 -11.09 17.00 -7.65
N ALA A 50 -10.85 17.08 -6.34
CA ALA A 50 -11.80 17.56 -5.34
C ALA A 50 -12.25 19.00 -5.59
N GLY A 51 -11.38 19.85 -6.15
CA GLY A 51 -11.69 21.23 -6.53
C GLY A 51 -12.60 21.40 -7.76
N LYS A 52 -12.93 20.32 -8.49
CA LYS A 52 -13.81 20.40 -9.67
C LYS A 52 -15.28 20.58 -9.27
N ALA A 53 -16.08 21.17 -10.18
CA ALA A 53 -17.53 21.19 -10.05
C ALA A 53 -18.16 19.81 -10.34
N LYS A 54 -19.35 19.54 -9.78
CA LYS A 54 -20.18 18.42 -10.23
C LYS A 54 -20.71 18.72 -11.65
N PRO A 55 -20.89 17.71 -12.53
CA PRO A 55 -20.71 16.27 -12.30
C PRO A 55 -19.26 15.77 -12.48
N GLN A 56 -18.35 16.61 -12.99
CA GLN A 56 -16.98 16.21 -13.34
C GLN A 56 -16.19 15.69 -12.14
N ARG A 57 -16.36 16.31 -10.97
CA ARG A 57 -15.73 15.84 -9.72
C ARG A 57 -16.10 14.40 -9.40
N SER A 58 -17.40 14.10 -9.38
CA SER A 58 -17.92 12.76 -9.03
C SER A 58 -17.43 11.70 -10.00
N ALA A 59 -17.48 11.99 -11.31
CA ALA A 59 -16.97 11.08 -12.34
C ALA A 59 -15.46 10.82 -12.19
N ALA A 60 -14.66 11.88 -11.94
CA ALA A 60 -13.21 11.76 -11.78
C ALA A 60 -12.82 11.01 -10.49
N LEU A 61 -13.50 11.25 -9.36
CA LEU A 61 -13.29 10.50 -8.12
C LEU A 61 -13.63 9.02 -8.29
N ALA A 62 -14.73 8.71 -8.99
CA ALA A 62 -15.14 7.33 -9.27
C ALA A 62 -14.11 6.61 -10.15
N ALA A 63 -13.63 7.26 -11.22
CA ALA A 63 -12.59 6.73 -12.09
C ALA A 63 -11.27 6.51 -11.33
N CYS A 64 -10.87 7.47 -10.49
CA CYS A 64 -9.68 7.35 -9.64
C CYS A 64 -9.79 6.15 -8.69
N ARG A 65 -10.94 5.99 -8.01
CA ARG A 65 -11.21 4.85 -7.12
C ARG A 65 -11.13 3.52 -7.86
N ALA A 66 -11.77 3.44 -9.02
CA ALA A 66 -11.80 2.21 -9.82
C ALA A 66 -10.37 1.78 -10.20
N LYS A 67 -9.55 2.72 -10.70
CA LYS A 67 -8.15 2.46 -11.02
C LYS A 67 -7.35 2.01 -9.79
N LEU A 68 -7.39 2.77 -8.70
CA LEU A 68 -6.68 2.43 -7.46
C LEU A 68 -7.07 1.05 -6.92
N THR A 69 -8.35 0.68 -7.03
CA THR A 69 -8.83 -0.62 -6.57
C THR A 69 -8.29 -1.76 -7.42
N VAL A 70 -8.23 -1.59 -8.75
CA VAL A 70 -7.66 -2.59 -9.66
C VAL A 70 -6.16 -2.76 -9.39
N ASP A 71 -5.43 -1.66 -9.32
CA ASP A 71 -3.98 -1.67 -9.09
C ASP A 71 -3.64 -2.31 -7.74
N LEU A 72 -4.34 -1.92 -6.67
CA LEU A 72 -4.13 -2.48 -5.34
C LEU A 72 -4.44 -3.99 -5.30
N LYS A 73 -5.49 -4.46 -5.99
CA LYS A 73 -5.78 -5.90 -6.09
C LYS A 73 -4.65 -6.66 -6.79
N ALA A 74 -4.11 -6.10 -7.87
CA ALA A 74 -3.00 -6.70 -8.60
C ALA A 74 -1.72 -6.73 -7.74
N ASP A 75 -1.42 -5.66 -7.02
CA ASP A 75 -0.28 -5.60 -6.10
C ASP A 75 -0.43 -6.56 -4.91
N ILE A 76 -1.63 -6.72 -4.35
CA ILE A 76 -1.91 -7.72 -3.31
C ILE A 76 -1.69 -9.15 -3.85
N ALA A 77 -2.18 -9.46 -5.04
CA ALA A 77 -1.97 -10.77 -5.66
C ALA A 77 -0.46 -11.04 -5.85
N ARG A 78 0.27 -10.05 -6.36
CA ARG A 78 1.73 -10.17 -6.55
C ARG A 78 2.48 -10.29 -5.22
N TYR A 79 2.09 -9.51 -4.21
CA TYR A 79 2.68 -9.59 -2.87
C TYR A 79 2.53 -10.98 -2.26
N ARG A 80 1.36 -11.62 -2.41
CA ARG A 80 1.16 -13.01 -1.98
C ARG A 80 2.10 -13.99 -2.68
N GLN A 81 2.34 -13.80 -3.98
CA GLN A 81 3.32 -14.61 -4.71
C GLN A 81 4.74 -14.37 -4.19
N CYS A 82 5.15 -13.11 -4.01
CA CYS A 82 6.45 -12.77 -3.43
C CYS A 82 6.62 -13.35 -2.01
N ALA A 83 5.56 -13.36 -1.21
CA ALA A 83 5.56 -13.97 0.11
C ALA A 83 5.80 -15.49 0.06
N CYS A 84 5.15 -16.20 -0.88
CA CYS A 84 5.42 -17.62 -1.10
C CYS A 84 6.85 -17.86 -1.57
N SER A 85 7.36 -17.06 -2.52
CA SER A 85 8.74 -17.14 -2.98
C SER A 85 9.74 -16.90 -1.85
N LEU A 86 9.49 -15.94 -0.96
CA LEU A 86 10.36 -15.68 0.18
C LEU A 86 10.34 -16.83 1.20
N ARG A 87 9.18 -17.44 1.46
CA ARG A 87 9.09 -18.61 2.34
C ARG A 87 9.90 -19.78 1.79
N ARG A 88 9.68 -20.10 0.52
CA ARG A 88 10.43 -21.14 -0.20
C ARG A 88 11.93 -20.87 -0.19
N TYR A 89 12.34 -19.64 -0.48
CA TYR A 89 13.74 -19.23 -0.44
C TYR A 89 14.36 -19.45 0.95
N ARG A 90 13.64 -19.11 2.02
CA ARG A 90 14.10 -19.33 3.40
C ARG A 90 14.22 -20.81 3.76
N GLU A 91 13.33 -21.65 3.23
CA GLU A 91 13.39 -23.11 3.41
C GLU A 91 14.59 -23.72 2.66
N GLU A 92 14.86 -23.28 1.43
CA GLU A 92 15.93 -23.80 0.56
C GLU A 92 17.33 -23.34 0.98
N THR A 93 17.47 -22.11 1.50
CA THR A 93 18.78 -21.51 1.82
C THR A 93 19.32 -21.96 3.20
N GLY A 94 18.48 -22.57 4.05
CA GLY A 94 18.90 -23.05 5.37
C GLY A 94 19.36 -21.93 6.33
N ALA A 95 20.32 -22.24 7.20
CA ALA A 95 20.79 -21.34 8.26
C ALA A 95 21.87 -20.34 7.82
N GLU A 96 22.46 -20.51 6.62
CA GLU A 96 23.41 -19.56 6.07
C GLU A 96 22.69 -18.27 5.70
N LYS A 97 23.06 -17.18 6.36
CA LYS A 97 22.42 -15.88 6.15
C LYS A 97 23.13 -15.17 4.99
N PRO A 98 22.41 -14.81 3.93
CA PRO A 98 22.98 -14.00 2.86
C PRO A 98 23.46 -12.67 3.45
N VAL A 99 24.64 -12.21 3.03
CA VAL A 99 25.20 -10.92 3.46
C VAL A 99 24.60 -9.76 2.66
N VAL A 100 24.01 -10.06 1.49
CA VAL A 100 23.46 -9.08 0.54
C VAL A 100 22.00 -9.42 0.23
N ALA A 101 21.18 -8.38 0.03
CA ALA A 101 19.81 -8.55 -0.43
C ALA A 101 19.77 -9.21 -1.82
N GLN A 102 18.79 -10.09 -2.00
CA GLN A 102 18.53 -10.81 -3.25
C GLN A 102 17.22 -10.29 -3.83
N ASP A 103 16.92 -10.63 -5.09
CA ASP A 103 15.71 -10.19 -5.77
C ASP A 103 14.43 -10.50 -4.99
N VAL A 104 14.38 -11.64 -4.28
CA VAL A 104 13.24 -12.03 -3.46
C VAL A 104 12.96 -11.04 -2.32
N HIS A 105 14.01 -10.49 -1.70
CA HIS A 105 13.92 -9.49 -0.63
C HIS A 105 13.46 -8.13 -1.18
N THR A 106 14.00 -7.75 -2.33
CA THR A 106 13.64 -6.49 -2.99
C THR A 106 12.21 -6.54 -3.52
N ALA A 107 11.83 -7.60 -4.23
CA ALA A 107 10.51 -7.76 -4.83
C ALA A 107 9.37 -7.65 -3.80
N ILE A 108 9.50 -8.35 -2.65
CA ILE A 108 8.48 -8.27 -1.60
C ILE A 108 8.43 -6.89 -0.94
N SER A 109 9.58 -6.24 -0.74
CA SER A 109 9.63 -4.88 -0.16
C SER A 109 9.00 -3.83 -1.08
N LEU A 110 9.20 -3.95 -2.40
CA LEU A 110 8.56 -3.08 -3.38
C LEU A 110 7.05 -3.27 -3.37
N LYS A 111 6.57 -4.52 -3.33
CA LYS A 111 5.12 -4.78 -3.29
C LYS A 111 4.49 -4.38 -1.96
N PHE A 112 5.21 -4.47 -0.85
CA PHE A 112 4.79 -3.86 0.41
C PHE A 112 4.59 -2.34 0.25
N ASN A 113 5.56 -1.63 -0.33
CA ASN A 113 5.47 -0.18 -0.53
C ASN A 113 4.32 0.21 -1.46
N HIS A 114 4.07 -0.58 -2.51
CA HIS A 114 2.93 -0.39 -3.40
C HIS A 114 1.59 -0.51 -2.67
N ILE A 115 1.44 -1.54 -1.82
CA ILE A 115 0.23 -1.73 -1.02
C ILE A 115 0.04 -0.58 -0.01
N VAL A 116 1.12 -0.14 0.64
CA VAL A 116 1.10 1.04 1.52
C VAL A 116 0.61 2.28 0.77
N ASN A 117 1.14 2.52 -0.43
CA ASN A 117 0.71 3.63 -1.29
C ASN A 117 -0.76 3.50 -1.72
N GLY A 118 -1.19 2.30 -2.13
CA GLY A 118 -2.57 2.03 -2.53
C GLY A 118 -3.56 2.31 -1.41
N PHE A 119 -3.29 1.82 -0.19
CA PHE A 119 -4.11 2.12 0.97
C PHE A 119 -4.09 3.61 1.35
N ALA A 120 -2.93 4.26 1.28
CA ALA A 120 -2.81 5.68 1.61
C ALA A 120 -3.60 6.56 0.62
N ASN A 121 -3.51 6.26 -0.67
CA ASN A 121 -4.28 6.94 -1.71
C ASN A 121 -5.79 6.74 -1.54
N LEU A 122 -6.24 5.51 -1.26
CA LEU A 122 -7.65 5.23 -1.01
C LEU A 122 -8.17 5.98 0.21
N ARG A 123 -7.42 5.98 1.31
CA ARG A 123 -7.77 6.75 2.52
C ARG A 123 -7.86 8.25 2.24
N THR A 124 -6.93 8.80 1.46
CA THR A 124 -6.98 10.21 1.05
C THR A 124 -8.18 10.50 0.16
N LEU A 125 -8.52 9.59 -0.75
CA LEU A 125 -9.71 9.71 -1.59
C LEU A 125 -11.01 9.62 -0.78
N ASP A 126 -11.07 8.74 0.22
CA ASP A 126 -12.20 8.58 1.15
C ASP A 126 -12.42 9.81 2.04
N ALA A 127 -11.36 10.58 2.31
CA ALA A 127 -11.41 11.80 3.10
C ALA A 127 -11.95 13.01 2.33
N VAL A 128 -12.12 12.92 1.00
CA VAL A 128 -12.69 14.00 0.20
C VAL A 128 -14.16 14.21 0.59
N PRO A 129 -14.56 15.41 1.03
CA PRO A 129 -15.94 15.68 1.43
C PRO A 129 -16.92 15.39 0.29
N GLN A 130 -17.98 14.63 0.59
CA GLN A 130 -19.12 14.54 -0.31
C GLN A 130 -19.94 15.83 -0.16
N GLN A 131 -19.88 16.71 -1.15
CA GLN A 131 -20.83 17.83 -1.22
C GLN A 131 -22.21 17.25 -1.46
N ALA A 132 -23.15 17.50 -0.55
CA ALA A 132 -24.57 17.25 -0.77
C ALA A 132 -25.03 17.98 -2.04
N ASP A 133 -25.91 17.38 -2.83
CA ASP A 133 -26.59 18.16 -3.85
C ASP A 133 -27.52 19.18 -3.19
N MET A 134 -27.63 20.37 -3.77
CA MET A 134 -28.54 21.40 -3.27
C MET A 134 -29.99 20.93 -3.39
N PHE A 135 -30.27 19.99 -4.30
CA PHE A 135 -31.58 19.38 -4.50
C PHE A 135 -31.78 18.06 -3.73
N ASP A 136 -30.77 17.53 -3.04
CA ASP A 136 -30.94 16.34 -2.18
C ASP A 136 -31.64 16.69 -0.84
N LEU A 137 -31.90 17.99 -0.59
CA LEU A 137 -32.52 18.52 0.62
C LEU A 137 -34.00 18.90 0.44
N PHE A 138 -34.57 18.64 -0.74
CA PHE A 138 -35.96 18.93 -1.09
C PHE A 138 -36.73 17.67 -1.46
#